data_AF-A0A3L6NVD2-F1
#
_entry.id   AF-A0A3L6NVD2-F1
#
_cell.length_a   1.000
_cell.length_b   1.000
_cell.length_c   1.000
_cell.angle_alpha   90.00
_cell.angle_beta   90.00
_cell.angle_gamma   90.00
#
_symmetry.space_group_name_H-M   'P 1'
#
loop_
_entity.id
_entity.type
_entity.pdbx_description
1 polymer ?
#
loop_
_entity_poly.entity_id
_entity_poly.type
_entity_poly.pdbx_seq_one_letter_code
_entity_poly.pdbx_strand_id
1 'polypeptide(L)'
;MAETGVAHKVISVILRLSELASAIIVLGILSRFTYLAGIAQVHIDGRIIYAIVVACLSIIYSICFCPPFKSLFLGFPFDFVMFVMWLVAYCLLQTRTGSHTCSASWYYNYWGYYWGRYWRVGPVGTVNVNSAGCGSWRTALAFSFIAWFLHLLSGILGIYVFRTYIKLDETKTDLKQHAEKLARGDPKVHGYQRNSEATDNV
;
A
#
# COMPACT_ATOMS: atom_id res chain seq x y z
N MET A 1 -3.92 14.80 25.55
CA MET A 1 -3.04 14.48 24.39
C MET A 1 -2.87 12.97 24.14
N ALA A 2 -3.78 12.09 24.62
CA ALA A 2 -3.63 10.64 24.50
C ALA A 2 -4.41 10.00 23.31
N GLU A 3 -5.37 10.70 22.70
CA GLU A 3 -6.23 10.12 21.65
C GLU A 3 -5.58 10.04 20.27
N THR A 4 -4.64 10.93 19.93
CA THR A 4 -4.06 11.01 18.58
C THR A 4 -3.18 9.81 18.22
N GLY A 5 -2.54 9.19 19.23
CA GLY A 5 -1.64 8.04 19.02
C GLY A 5 -2.35 6.74 18.66
N VAL A 6 -3.62 6.57 19.02
CA VAL A 6 -4.41 5.37 18.71
C VAL A 6 -5.13 5.51 17.38
N ALA A 7 -5.73 6.68 17.12
CA ALA A 7 -6.45 6.96 15.87
C ALA A 7 -5.55 6.75 14.63
N HIS A 8 -4.32 7.26 14.68
CA HIS A 8 -3.36 7.09 13.59
C HIS A 8 -3.02 5.62 13.31
N LYS A 9 -2.89 4.79 14.36
CA LYS A 9 -2.59 3.36 14.22
C LYS A 9 -3.75 2.62 13.57
N VAL A 10 -4.98 2.91 14.00
CA VAL A 10 -6.19 2.28 13.44
C VAL A 10 -6.36 2.66 11.97
N ILE A 11 -6.18 3.94 11.62
CA ILE A 11 -6.28 4.40 10.23
C ILE A 11 -5.25 3.69 9.35
N SER A 12 -4.00 3.57 9.81
CA SER A 12 -2.95 2.86 9.07
C SER A 12 -3.30 1.38 8.84
N VAL A 13 -3.86 0.69 9.83
CA VAL A 13 -4.29 -0.72 9.68
C VAL A 13 -5.43 -0.87 8.68
N ILE A 14 -6.45 0.00 8.74
CA ILE A 14 -7.57 -0.02 7.79
C ILE A 14 -7.08 0.23 6.37
N LEU A 15 -6.15 1.16 6.19
CA LEU A 15 -5.55 1.48 4.90
C LEU A 15 -4.82 0.26 4.32
N ARG A 16 -4.00 -0.42 5.13
CA ARG A 16 -3.34 -1.69 4.77
C ARG A 16 -4.29 -2.81 4.38
N LEU A 17 -5.37 -2.98 5.14
CA LEU A 17 -6.38 -3.99 4.84
C LEU A 17 -7.12 -3.65 3.53
N SER A 18 -7.33 -2.37 3.25
CA SER A 18 -7.97 -1.90 2.01
C SER A 18 -7.05 -2.12 0.80
N GLU A 19 -5.74 -1.87 0.95
CA GLU A 19 -4.72 -2.21 -0.07
C GLU A 19 -4.74 -3.71 -0.36
N LEU A 20 -4.70 -4.55 0.69
CA LEU A 20 -4.74 -6.00 0.55
C LEU A 20 -6.02 -6.48 -0.16
N ALA A 21 -7.18 -5.97 0.25
CA ALA A 21 -8.46 -6.32 -0.33
C ALA A 21 -8.50 -5.96 -1.83
N SER A 22 -8.04 -4.77 -2.20
CA SER A 22 -7.98 -4.35 -3.60
C SER A 22 -7.07 -5.24 -4.44
N ALA A 23 -5.90 -5.60 -3.92
CA ALA A 23 -4.96 -6.50 -4.58
C ALA A 23 -5.54 -7.91 -4.80
N ILE A 24 -6.19 -8.48 -3.78
CA ILE A 24 -6.83 -9.81 -3.88
C ILE A 24 -7.96 -9.80 -4.92
N ILE A 25 -8.79 -8.75 -4.96
CA ILE A 25 -9.89 -8.64 -5.92
C ILE A 25 -9.36 -8.60 -7.36
N VAL A 26 -8.35 -7.75 -7.63
CA VAL A 26 -7.73 -7.66 -8.96
C VAL A 26 -7.07 -8.99 -9.34
N LEU A 27 -6.29 -9.58 -8.42
CA LEU A 27 -5.65 -10.87 -8.65
C LEU A 27 -6.68 -11.96 -8.97
N GLY A 28 -7.75 -12.06 -8.20
CA GLY A 28 -8.79 -13.09 -8.39
C GLY A 28 -9.48 -12.99 -9.75
N ILE A 29 -9.82 -11.77 -10.17
CA ILE A 29 -10.45 -11.53 -11.48
C ILE A 29 -9.50 -11.90 -12.62
N LEU A 30 -8.27 -11.38 -12.59
CA LEU A 30 -7.30 -11.61 -13.67
C LEU A 30 -6.79 -13.06 -13.70
N SER A 31 -6.64 -13.70 -12.54
CA SER A 31 -6.26 -15.13 -12.45
C SER A 31 -7.34 -16.03 -13.02
N ARG A 32 -8.62 -15.72 -12.79
CA ARG A 32 -9.72 -16.45 -13.42
C ARG A 32 -9.66 -16.33 -14.94
N PHE A 33 -9.39 -15.13 -15.47
CA PHE A 33 -9.26 -14.93 -16.91
C PHE A 33 -8.09 -15.73 -17.49
N THR A 34 -6.90 -15.64 -16.88
CA THR A 34 -5.71 -16.35 -17.36
C THR A 34 -5.86 -17.87 -17.28
N TYR A 35 -6.55 -18.38 -16.26
CA TYR A 35 -6.92 -19.80 -16.19
C TYR A 35 -7.80 -20.24 -17.37
N LEU A 36 -8.82 -19.44 -17.72
CA LEU A 36 -9.68 -19.73 -18.86
C LEU A 36 -8.93 -19.63 -20.20
N ALA A 37 -8.07 -18.62 -20.36
CA ALA A 37 -7.21 -18.45 -21.53
C ALA A 37 -6.22 -19.61 -21.68
N GLY A 38 -5.69 -20.13 -20.57
CA GLY A 38 -4.83 -21.32 -20.54
C GLY A 38 -5.54 -22.58 -21.01
N ILE A 39 -6.80 -22.81 -20.59
CA ILE A 39 -7.61 -23.93 -21.11
C ILE A 39 -7.88 -23.76 -22.61
N ALA A 40 -8.07 -22.52 -23.08
CA ALA A 40 -8.27 -22.23 -24.49
C ALA A 40 -6.98 -22.31 -25.33
N GLN A 41 -5.81 -22.50 -24.70
CA GLN A 41 -4.48 -22.53 -25.36
C GLN A 41 -4.17 -21.24 -26.15
N VAL A 42 -4.51 -20.08 -25.57
CA VAL A 42 -4.35 -18.77 -26.22
C VAL A 42 -3.29 -17.92 -25.53
N HIS A 43 -2.62 -17.07 -26.31
CA HIS A 43 -1.64 -16.12 -25.79
C HIS A 43 -2.27 -15.13 -24.80
N ILE A 44 -1.63 -14.99 -23.65
CA ILE A 44 -2.01 -14.05 -22.60
C ILE A 44 -1.26 -12.73 -22.83
N ASP A 45 -1.98 -11.61 -22.81
CA ASP A 45 -1.39 -10.28 -22.95
C ASP A 45 -0.46 -9.97 -21.76
N GLY A 46 0.77 -9.55 -22.06
CA GLY A 46 1.79 -9.21 -21.05
C GLY A 46 1.33 -8.12 -20.07
N ARG A 47 0.40 -7.27 -20.48
CA ARG A 47 -0.21 -6.23 -19.62
C ARG A 47 -1.01 -6.83 -18.46
N ILE A 48 -1.74 -7.92 -18.72
CA ILE A 48 -2.53 -8.62 -17.69
C ILE A 48 -1.58 -9.36 -16.75
N ILE A 49 -0.53 -9.98 -17.29
CA ILE A 49 0.51 -10.67 -16.50
C ILE A 49 1.19 -9.67 -15.55
N TYR A 50 1.55 -8.50 -16.04
CA TYR A 50 2.13 -7.44 -15.21
C TYR A 50 1.20 -7.08 -14.03
N ALA A 51 -0.09 -6.85 -14.28
CA ALA A 51 -1.05 -6.54 -13.21
C ALA A 51 -1.20 -7.68 -12.19
N ILE A 52 -1.15 -8.95 -12.62
CA ILE A 52 -1.13 -10.12 -11.73
C ILE A 52 0.12 -10.11 -10.85
N VAL A 53 1.29 -9.89 -11.43
CA VAL A 53 2.56 -9.85 -10.69
C VAL A 53 2.56 -8.73 -9.65
N VAL A 54 2.12 -7.52 -10.02
CA VAL A 54 1.98 -6.40 -9.09
C VAL A 54 1.01 -6.74 -7.95
N ALA A 55 -0.12 -7.39 -8.26
CA ALA A 55 -1.08 -7.80 -7.25
C ALA A 55 -0.49 -8.84 -6.28
N CYS A 56 0.25 -9.83 -6.77
CA CYS A 56 0.95 -10.82 -5.94
C CYS A 56 1.99 -10.16 -5.02
N LEU A 57 2.82 -9.25 -5.55
CA LEU A 57 3.79 -8.49 -4.77
C LEU A 57 3.10 -7.66 -3.68
N SER A 58 1.96 -7.04 -4.01
CA SER A 58 1.16 -6.27 -3.05
C SER A 58 0.63 -7.14 -1.93
N ILE A 59 0.16 -8.36 -2.21
CA ILE A 59 -0.34 -9.29 -1.20
C ILE A 59 0.79 -9.74 -0.28
N ILE A 60 1.94 -10.14 -0.84
CA ILE A 60 3.11 -10.55 -0.06
C ILE A 60 3.55 -9.40 0.84
N TYR A 61 3.63 -8.19 0.29
CA TYR A 61 3.96 -7.00 1.03
C TYR A 61 2.96 -6.73 2.17
N SER A 62 1.66 -6.73 1.89
CA SER A 62 0.62 -6.53 2.90
C SER A 62 0.67 -7.59 4.00
N ILE A 63 0.95 -8.86 3.69
CA ILE A 63 1.07 -9.93 4.70
C ILE A 63 2.32 -9.72 5.57
N CYS A 64 3.48 -9.48 4.95
CA CYS A 64 4.74 -9.29 5.65
C CYS A 64 4.75 -8.05 6.55
N PHE A 65 4.07 -6.97 6.14
CA PHE A 65 4.04 -5.69 6.85
C PHE A 65 2.73 -5.44 7.62
N CYS A 66 1.84 -6.44 7.72
CA CYS A 66 0.65 -6.40 8.57
C CYS A 66 0.93 -6.29 10.08
N PRO A 67 2.01 -6.87 10.66
CA PRO A 67 2.30 -6.75 12.09
C PRO A 67 2.72 -5.31 12.44
N PRO A 68 1.99 -4.59 13.32
CA PRO A 68 2.11 -3.14 13.44
C PRO A 68 3.28 -2.65 14.30
N PHE A 69 4.29 -3.48 14.63
CA PHE A 69 5.07 -3.19 15.84
C PHE A 69 6.48 -2.62 15.71
N LYS A 70 7.21 -2.75 14.59
CA LYS A 70 8.54 -2.10 14.47
C LYS A 70 8.94 -1.65 13.06
N SER A 71 8.21 -2.06 12.01
CA SER A 71 8.63 -1.88 10.60
C SER A 71 8.07 -0.63 9.90
N LEU A 72 7.38 0.26 10.62
CA LEU A 72 6.83 1.51 10.06
C LEU A 72 7.90 2.39 9.40
N PHE A 73 9.14 2.31 9.88
CA PHE A 73 10.30 3.01 9.29
C PHE A 73 10.63 2.57 7.86
N LEU A 74 10.40 1.30 7.52
CA LEU A 74 10.71 0.76 6.19
C LEU A 74 9.48 0.72 5.27
N GLY A 75 8.27 0.98 5.77
CA GLY A 75 7.04 0.90 4.96
C GLY A 75 6.90 2.04 3.95
N PHE A 76 7.26 3.28 4.33
CA PHE A 76 7.13 4.48 3.48
C PHE A 76 7.72 4.33 2.05
N PRO A 77 8.99 3.89 1.86
CA PRO A 77 9.56 3.80 0.53
C PRO A 77 8.92 2.66 -0.29
N PHE A 78 8.55 1.56 0.36
CA PHE A 78 7.87 0.45 -0.31
C PHE A 78 6.46 0.84 -0.76
N ASP A 79 5.72 1.65 0.01
CA ASP A 79 4.42 2.18 -0.39
C ASP A 79 4.51 3.05 -1.63
N PHE A 80 5.57 3.84 -1.75
CA PHE A 80 5.81 4.64 -2.95
C PHE A 80 6.14 3.76 -4.17
N VAL A 81 6.94 2.71 -3.99
CA VAL A 81 7.21 1.74 -5.06
C VAL A 81 5.92 1.05 -5.51
N MET A 82 5.11 0.57 -4.56
CA MET A 82 3.84 -0.07 -4.85
C MET A 82 2.86 0.90 -5.53
N PHE A 83 2.83 2.17 -5.12
CA PHE A 83 2.10 3.24 -5.78
C PHE A 83 2.48 3.35 -7.26
N VAL A 84 3.77 3.43 -7.59
CA VAL A 84 4.23 3.52 -8.99
C VAL A 84 3.87 2.25 -9.76
N MET A 85 4.06 1.06 -9.16
CA MET A 85 3.75 -0.20 -9.80
C MET A 85 2.25 -0.34 -10.14
N TRP A 86 1.37 0.05 -9.20
CA TRP A 86 -0.08 0.07 -9.41
C TRP A 86 -0.54 1.15 -10.39
N LEU A 87 0.10 2.32 -10.40
CA LEU A 87 -0.12 3.35 -11.43
C LEU A 87 0.16 2.80 -12.83
N VAL A 88 1.33 2.16 -13.01
CA VAL A 88 1.70 1.55 -14.29
C VAL A 88 0.72 0.42 -14.64
N ALA A 89 0.31 -0.41 -13.68
CA ALA A 89 -0.66 -1.48 -13.92
C ALA A 89 -2.01 -0.92 -14.40
N TYR A 90 -2.52 0.10 -13.72
CA TYR A 90 -3.74 0.80 -14.10
C TYR A 90 -3.62 1.40 -15.51
N CYS A 91 -2.55 2.14 -15.79
CA CYS A 91 -2.31 2.74 -17.11
C CYS A 91 -2.28 1.68 -18.22
N LEU A 92 -1.58 0.56 -18.01
CA LEU A 92 -1.50 -0.53 -19.01
C LEU A 92 -2.87 -1.16 -19.29
N LEU A 93 -3.67 -1.38 -18.25
CA LEU A 93 -5.04 -1.90 -18.38
C LEU A 93 -5.96 -0.87 -19.09
N GLN A 94 -5.81 0.41 -18.76
CA GLN A 94 -6.58 1.50 -19.38
C GLN A 94 -6.23 1.67 -20.87
N THR A 95 -4.93 1.60 -21.22
CA THR A 95 -4.48 1.65 -22.63
C THR A 95 -5.04 0.47 -23.43
N ARG A 96 -5.26 -0.69 -22.82
CA ARG A 96 -5.93 -1.82 -23.49
C ARG A 96 -7.42 -1.57 -23.66
N THR A 97 -8.05 -0.97 -22.67
CA THR A 97 -9.49 -0.68 -22.62
C THR A 97 -9.94 0.30 -23.71
N GLY A 98 -9.16 1.37 -23.93
CA GLY A 98 -9.49 2.44 -24.86
C GLY A 98 -10.76 3.22 -24.47
N SER A 99 -11.33 3.98 -25.40
CA SER A 99 -12.49 4.86 -25.16
C SER A 99 -13.81 4.11 -24.92
N HIS A 100 -13.90 2.84 -25.32
CA HIS A 100 -15.16 2.13 -25.44
C HIS A 100 -15.35 0.96 -24.46
N THR A 101 -14.42 0.73 -23.52
CA THR A 101 -14.49 -0.31 -22.46
C THR A 101 -15.07 -1.66 -22.91
N CYS A 102 -16.39 -1.86 -22.78
CA CYS A 102 -17.08 -3.11 -23.10
C CYS A 102 -17.70 -3.15 -24.50
N SER A 103 -17.63 -2.06 -25.28
CA SER A 103 -18.00 -2.04 -26.70
C SER A 103 -16.79 -2.05 -27.64
N ALA A 104 -15.58 -2.15 -27.10
CA ALA A 104 -14.36 -2.17 -27.89
C ALA A 104 -14.13 -3.54 -28.58
N SER A 105 -13.50 -3.54 -29.76
CA SER A 105 -13.23 -4.76 -30.53
C SER A 105 -12.41 -5.80 -29.74
N TRP A 106 -11.43 -5.36 -28.95
CA TRP A 106 -10.64 -6.26 -28.11
C TRP A 106 -11.49 -6.96 -27.05
N TYR A 107 -12.57 -6.34 -26.56
CA TYR A 107 -13.46 -6.95 -25.59
C TYR A 107 -14.23 -8.12 -26.23
N TYR A 108 -14.79 -7.92 -27.42
CA TYR A 108 -15.55 -8.97 -28.12
C TYR A 108 -14.65 -10.10 -28.62
N ASN A 109 -13.45 -9.80 -29.13
CA ASN A 109 -12.57 -10.81 -29.74
C ASN A 109 -11.63 -11.50 -28.75
N TYR A 110 -11.46 -10.95 -27.54
CA TYR A 110 -10.51 -11.44 -26.56
C TYR A 110 -11.16 -11.58 -25.18
N TRP A 111 -11.39 -10.48 -24.47
CA TRP A 111 -11.80 -10.56 -23.07
C TRP A 111 -13.12 -11.30 -22.86
N GLY A 112 -14.22 -10.79 -23.42
CA GLY A 112 -15.54 -11.37 -23.22
C GLY A 112 -15.68 -12.75 -23.86
N TYR A 113 -15.01 -13.00 -24.99
CA TYR A 113 -14.99 -14.31 -25.65
C TYR A 113 -14.37 -15.39 -24.74
N TYR A 114 -13.18 -15.14 -24.19
CA TYR A 114 -12.49 -16.06 -23.28
C TYR A 114 -12.99 -15.98 -21.82
N TRP A 115 -13.71 -14.93 -21.44
CA TRP A 115 -14.37 -14.89 -20.14
C TRP A 115 -15.66 -15.71 -20.14
N GLY A 116 -16.42 -15.64 -21.23
CA GLY A 116 -17.74 -16.28 -21.40
C GLY A 116 -17.72 -17.72 -21.87
N ARG A 117 -16.54 -18.35 -22.03
CA ARG A 117 -16.42 -19.76 -22.50
C ARG A 117 -16.87 -20.00 -23.93
N TYR A 118 -16.89 -18.95 -24.75
CA TYR A 118 -17.43 -19.02 -26.09
C TYR A 118 -16.55 -19.78 -27.10
N TRP A 119 -15.26 -20.01 -26.78
CA TRP A 119 -14.40 -20.89 -27.58
C TRP A 119 -14.85 -22.35 -27.64
N ARG A 120 -15.78 -22.76 -26.75
CA ARG A 120 -16.37 -24.10 -26.77
C ARG A 120 -17.51 -24.26 -27.76
N VAL A 121 -18.10 -23.16 -28.24
CA VAL A 121 -19.32 -23.18 -29.07
C VAL A 121 -19.10 -22.75 -30.51
N GLY A 122 -18.02 -22.02 -30.81
CA GLY A 122 -17.71 -21.61 -32.19
C GLY A 122 -16.50 -20.68 -32.26
N PRO A 123 -15.98 -20.43 -33.48
CA PRO A 123 -14.82 -19.56 -33.69
C PRO A 123 -15.09 -18.09 -33.30
N VAL A 124 -14.02 -17.31 -33.15
CA VAL A 124 -14.11 -15.88 -32.80
C VAL A 124 -14.92 -15.14 -33.87
N GLY A 125 -15.86 -14.30 -33.44
CA GLY A 125 -16.69 -13.47 -34.33
C GLY A 125 -18.02 -14.11 -34.77
N THR A 126 -18.27 -15.40 -34.49
CA THR A 126 -19.55 -16.06 -34.84
C THR A 126 -20.56 -16.07 -33.69
N VAL A 127 -20.15 -15.64 -32.49
CA VAL A 127 -20.91 -15.79 -31.24
C VAL A 127 -21.10 -14.43 -30.57
N ASN A 128 -22.32 -14.18 -30.11
CA ASN A 128 -22.65 -12.91 -29.46
C ASN A 128 -22.17 -12.94 -27.99
N VAL A 129 -21.07 -12.24 -27.72
CA VAL A 129 -20.42 -12.15 -26.41
C VAL A 129 -21.20 -11.26 -25.42
N ASN A 130 -22.19 -10.49 -25.88
CA ASN A 130 -23.03 -9.61 -25.05
C ASN A 130 -22.20 -8.86 -23.97
N SER A 131 -22.65 -8.87 -22.71
CA SER A 131 -21.98 -8.25 -21.55
C SER A 131 -21.11 -9.22 -20.75
N ALA A 132 -20.75 -10.38 -21.30
CA ALA A 132 -20.00 -11.41 -20.60
C ALA A 132 -18.63 -10.89 -20.12
N GLY A 133 -18.46 -10.76 -18.80
CA GLY A 133 -17.20 -10.31 -18.19
C GLY A 133 -16.95 -8.81 -18.24
N CYS A 134 -17.86 -8.01 -18.77
CA CYS A 134 -17.75 -6.55 -18.74
C CYS A 134 -17.67 -6.00 -17.31
N GLY A 135 -18.56 -6.47 -16.43
CA GLY A 135 -18.56 -6.08 -15.02
C GLY A 135 -17.22 -6.39 -14.34
N SER A 136 -16.71 -7.60 -14.54
CA SER A 136 -15.44 -8.03 -13.95
C SER A 136 -14.24 -7.21 -14.45
N TRP A 137 -14.20 -6.84 -15.74
CA TRP A 137 -13.15 -5.94 -16.25
C TRP A 137 -13.22 -4.56 -15.61
N ARG A 138 -14.43 -3.97 -15.51
CA ARG A 138 -14.64 -2.67 -14.87
C ARG A 138 -14.26 -2.72 -13.39
N THR A 139 -14.56 -3.81 -12.70
CA THR A 139 -14.13 -4.04 -11.32
C THR A 139 -12.60 -4.09 -11.23
N ALA A 140 -11.91 -4.85 -12.09
CA ALA A 140 -10.46 -4.90 -12.08
C ALA A 140 -9.81 -3.52 -12.32
N LEU A 141 -10.35 -2.73 -13.26
CA LEU A 141 -9.90 -1.35 -13.49
C LEU A 141 -10.11 -0.45 -12.27
N ALA A 142 -11.32 -0.47 -11.70
CA ALA A 142 -11.67 0.37 -10.56
C ALA A 142 -10.83 0.05 -9.33
N PHE A 143 -10.67 -1.23 -8.99
CA PHE A 143 -9.86 -1.64 -7.85
C PHE A 143 -8.37 -1.42 -8.07
N SER A 144 -7.86 -1.48 -9.31
CA SER A 144 -6.47 -1.10 -9.61
C SER A 144 -6.22 0.40 -9.36
N PHE A 145 -7.18 1.25 -9.73
CA PHE A 145 -7.13 2.69 -9.45
C PHE A 145 -7.22 2.98 -7.94
N ILE A 146 -8.12 2.30 -7.24
CA ILE A 146 -8.23 2.43 -5.77
C ILE A 146 -6.93 1.97 -5.09
N ALA A 147 -6.36 0.84 -5.50
CA ALA A 147 -5.09 0.34 -4.97
C ALA A 147 -3.97 1.38 -5.15
N TRP A 148 -3.87 1.97 -6.34
CA TRP A 148 -2.94 3.05 -6.63
C TRP A 148 -3.09 4.24 -5.65
N PHE A 149 -4.31 4.74 -5.44
CA PHE A 149 -4.57 5.83 -4.51
C PHE A 149 -4.34 5.46 -3.05
N LEU A 150 -4.68 4.24 -2.64
CA LEU A 150 -4.45 3.77 -1.28
C LEU A 150 -2.94 3.72 -0.97
N HIS A 151 -2.12 3.18 -1.86
CA HIS A 151 -0.66 3.17 -1.68
C HIS A 151 -0.07 4.58 -1.61
N LEU A 152 -0.63 5.56 -2.35
CA LEU A 152 -0.23 6.97 -2.22
C LEU A 152 -0.53 7.51 -0.82
N LEU A 153 -1.76 7.32 -0.34
CA LEU A 153 -2.19 7.81 0.98
C LEU A 153 -1.39 7.13 2.09
N SER A 154 -1.11 5.83 1.96
CA SER A 154 -0.25 5.06 2.85
C SER A 154 1.16 5.65 2.93
N GLY A 155 1.76 5.94 1.77
CA GLY A 155 3.08 6.56 1.69
C GLY A 155 3.13 7.94 2.34
N ILE A 156 2.14 8.80 2.09
CA ILE A 156 2.04 10.13 2.71
C ILE A 156 1.90 10.01 4.23
N LEU A 157 1.04 9.12 4.69
CA LEU A 157 0.84 8.86 6.12
C LEU A 157 2.13 8.34 6.78
N GLY A 158 2.85 7.44 6.09
CA GLY A 158 4.17 6.95 6.51
C GLY A 158 5.18 8.09 6.69
N ILE A 159 5.26 9.03 5.74
CA ILE A 159 6.13 10.22 5.85
C ILE A 159 5.73 11.09 7.05
N TYR A 160 4.43 11.30 7.26
CA TYR A 160 3.93 12.11 8.37
C TYR A 160 4.29 11.52 9.73
N VAL A 161 4.12 10.20 9.91
CA VAL A 161 4.54 9.50 11.15
C VAL A 161 6.04 9.58 11.34
N PHE A 162 6.79 9.33 10.28
CA PHE A 162 8.25 9.34 10.34
C PHE A 162 8.78 10.68 10.83
N ARG A 163 8.28 11.80 10.27
CA ARG A 163 8.63 13.14 10.73
C ARG A 163 8.25 13.39 12.19
N THR A 164 7.09 12.88 12.61
CA THR A 164 6.62 13.02 13.99
C THR A 164 7.46 12.19 14.96
N TYR A 165 7.87 10.98 14.57
CA TYR A 165 8.70 10.11 15.38
C TYR A 165 10.10 10.68 15.59
N ILE A 166 10.75 11.21 14.54
CA ILE A 166 12.07 11.85 14.65
C ILE A 166 12.03 13.00 15.67
N LYS A 167 11.02 13.88 15.57
CA LYS A 167 10.86 14.98 16.53
C LYS A 167 10.70 14.50 17.98
N LEU A 168 9.97 13.39 18.18
CA LEU A 168 9.78 12.81 19.51
C LEU A 168 11.08 12.20 20.06
N ASP A 169 11.89 11.57 19.21
CA ASP A 169 13.16 10.97 19.60
C ASP A 169 14.21 12.03 19.98
N GLU A 170 14.28 13.12 19.21
CA GLU A 170 15.07 14.32 19.54
C GLU A 170 14.66 14.87 20.91
N THR A 171 13.35 15.11 21.12
CA THR A 171 12.83 15.64 22.38
C THR A 171 13.12 14.72 23.57
N LYS A 172 13.02 13.40 23.39
CA LYS A 172 13.31 12.43 24.44
C LYS A 172 14.78 12.41 24.81
N THR A 173 15.67 12.56 23.82
CA THR A 173 17.11 12.64 24.01
C THR A 173 17.48 13.89 24.80
N ASP A 174 16.90 15.05 24.45
CA ASP A 174 17.10 16.31 25.17
C ASP A 174 16.61 16.25 26.62
N LEU A 175 15.41 15.67 26.85
CA LEU A 175 14.86 15.48 28.20
C LEU A 175 15.75 14.55 29.05
N LYS A 176 16.29 13.49 28.45
CA LYS A 176 17.20 12.57 29.15
C LYS A 176 18.51 13.28 29.55
N GLN A 177 19.06 14.11 28.67
CA GLN A 177 20.25 14.92 28.99
C GLN A 177 19.98 15.94 30.11
N HIS A 178 18.81 16.58 30.10
CA HIS A 178 18.42 17.52 31.16
C HIS A 178 18.22 16.81 32.50
N ALA A 179 17.58 15.63 32.50
CA ALA A 179 17.41 14.82 33.70
C ALA A 179 18.76 14.32 34.27
N GLU A 180 19.72 13.90 33.42
CA GLU A 180 21.06 13.52 33.87
C GLU A 180 21.84 14.69 34.50
N LYS A 181 21.70 15.91 33.96
CA LYS A 181 22.30 17.12 34.56
C LYS A 181 21.73 17.42 35.95
N LEU A 182 20.41 17.27 36.13
CA LEU A 182 19.76 17.45 37.42
C LEU A 182 20.15 16.34 38.42
N ALA A 183 20.25 15.09 37.95
CA ALA A 183 20.61 13.95 38.78
C ALA A 183 22.09 13.97 39.24
N ARG A 184 23.00 14.56 38.45
CA ARG A 184 24.42 14.69 38.83
C ARG A 184 24.69 15.77 39.90
N GLY A 185 23.70 16.58 40.26
CA GLY A 185 23.84 17.64 41.25
C GLY A 185 24.71 18.79 40.73
N ASP A 186 24.23 20.02 40.89
CA ASP A 186 24.99 21.21 40.49
C ASP A 186 26.21 21.39 41.43
N PRO A 187 27.47 21.20 40.98
CA PRO A 187 28.64 21.29 41.85
C PRO A 187 28.78 22.68 42.51
N LYS A 188 28.11 23.70 41.98
CA LYS A 188 28.09 25.06 42.54
C LYS A 188 27.37 25.16 43.89
N VAL A 189 26.36 24.32 44.15
CA VAL A 189 25.61 24.35 45.42
C VAL A 189 26.45 23.74 46.55
N HIS A 190 27.25 22.71 46.24
CA HIS A 190 28.09 22.05 47.24
C HIS A 190 29.30 22.90 47.67
N GLY A 191 29.79 23.78 46.78
CA GLY A 191 30.83 24.76 47.10
C GLY A 191 30.35 25.91 47.97
N TYR A 192 29.08 26.33 47.83
CA TYR A 192 28.52 27.42 48.64
C TYR A 192 28.23 26.97 50.09
N GLN A 193 27.73 25.74 50.30
CA GLN A 193 27.57 25.19 51.64
C GLN A 193 28.91 24.99 52.36
N ARG A 194 29.94 24.49 51.66
CA ARG A 194 31.27 24.28 52.25
C ARG A 194 31.94 25.60 52.67
N ASN A 195 31.72 26.67 51.91
CA ASN A 195 32.24 28.00 52.25
C ASN A 195 31.45 28.66 53.38
N SER A 196 30.13 28.42 53.46
CA SER A 196 29.29 28.88 54.58
C SER A 196 29.69 28.24 55.91
N GLU A 197 29.96 26.93 55.93
CA GLU A 197 30.43 26.22 57.13
C GLU A 197 31.85 26.63 57.54
N ALA A 198 32.69 27.10 56.61
CA ALA A 198 34.03 27.60 56.93
C ALA A 198 34.02 29.00 57.58
N THR A 199 33.00 29.82 57.32
CA THR A 199 32.85 31.16 57.90
C THR A 199 32.19 31.21 59.28
N ASP A 200 31.47 30.15 59.70
CA ASP A 200 30.86 30.07 61.04
C ASP A 200 31.80 29.50 62.13
N ASN A 201 33.04 29.15 61.76
CA ASN A 201 34.04 28.56 62.66
C ASN A 201 35.19 29.52 63.04
N VAL A 202 34.98 30.85 62.95
CA VAL A 202 35.93 31.89 63.40
C VAL A 202 35.30 32.78 64.45
#